data_AF-A0AB37R636-F1
#
_entry.id   AF-A0AB37R636-F1
#
_cell.length_a   1.000
_cell.length_b   1.000
_cell.length_c   1.000
_cell.angle_alpha   90.00
_cell.angle_beta   90.00
_cell.angle_gamma   90.00
#
_symmetry.space_group_name_H-M   'P 1'
#
loop_
_entity.id
_entity.type
_entity.pdbx_description
1 polymer ?
#
loop_
_entity_poly.entity_id
_entity_poly.type
_entity_poly.pdbx_seq_one_letter_code
_entity_poly.pdbx_strand_id
1 'polypeptide(L)'
;MALAVKLSIHFSNRYDGLPDRDLDHIDAFWDHCEKHGLGGWKGKVKPSWIVPSHYPDREARVAHAKSNNLWHAHIGIPTWKPSKNTDASYQVSDWVLHFQYNPSENWIKLCDYGDHDPFDLPDDTRLTEEL
;
A
#
# COMPACT_ATOMS: atom_id res chain seq x y z
N MET A 1 6.74 15.01 4.99
CA MET A 1 5.79 15.62 5.94
C MET A 1 5.07 14.46 6.61
N ALA A 2 4.92 14.50 7.93
CA ALA A 2 4.15 13.51 8.68
C ALA A 2 2.75 13.32 8.07
N LEU A 3 2.25 12.08 8.06
CA LEU A 3 0.91 11.74 7.59
C LEU A 3 0.15 11.08 8.73
N ALA A 4 -1.10 11.49 8.95
CA ALA A 4 -2.00 10.69 9.78
C ALA A 4 -2.29 9.36 9.08
N VAL A 5 -2.18 8.25 9.80
CA VAL A 5 -2.48 6.92 9.28
C VAL A 5 -3.81 6.46 9.86
N LYS A 6 -4.68 5.97 8.99
CA LYS A 6 -6.02 5.47 9.32
C LYS A 6 -6.18 4.05 8.78
N LEU A 7 -7.14 3.30 9.30
CA LEU A 7 -7.57 2.03 8.73
C LEU A 7 -8.92 2.21 8.03
N SER A 8 -9.15 1.49 6.93
CA SER A 8 -10.53 1.25 6.48
C SER A 8 -11.27 0.36 7.49
N ILE A 9 -12.60 0.37 7.47
CA ILE A 9 -13.39 -0.55 8.32
C ILE A 9 -12.95 -2.00 8.08
N HIS A 10 -12.80 -2.37 6.80
CA HIS A 10 -12.37 -3.70 6.41
C HIS A 10 -11.05 -4.09 7.06
N PHE A 11 -10.05 -3.21 6.97
CA PHE A 11 -8.72 -3.53 7.46
C PHE A 11 -8.64 -3.48 8.99
N SER A 12 -9.34 -2.53 9.62
CA SER A 12 -9.52 -2.46 11.08
C SER A 12 -10.05 -3.77 11.66
N ASN A 13 -11.11 -4.32 11.06
CA ASN A 13 -11.72 -5.59 11.51
C ASN A 13 -10.78 -6.81 11.39
N ARG A 14 -9.71 -6.71 10.60
CA ARG A 14 -8.74 -7.79 10.38
C ARG A 14 -7.47 -7.60 11.20
N TYR A 15 -7.12 -6.35 11.50
CA TYR A 15 -5.82 -5.92 12.01
C TYR A 15 -5.38 -6.75 13.22
N ASP A 16 -6.20 -6.79 14.27
CA ASP A 16 -5.90 -7.49 15.53
C ASP A 16 -5.78 -9.03 15.37
N GLY A 17 -6.26 -9.57 14.26
CA GLY A 17 -6.19 -11.00 13.94
C GLY A 17 -5.04 -11.39 13.02
N LEU A 18 -4.21 -10.44 12.59
CA LEU A 18 -3.07 -10.72 11.71
C LEU A 18 -1.92 -11.38 12.49
N PRO A 19 -1.08 -12.19 11.84
CA PRO A 19 0.12 -12.74 12.47
C PRO A 19 1.07 -11.63 12.94
N ASP A 20 1.72 -11.81 14.10
CA ASP A 20 2.67 -10.83 14.67
C ASP A 20 3.73 -10.37 13.64
N ARG A 21 4.27 -11.31 12.86
CA ARG A 21 5.23 -11.00 11.78
C ARG A 21 4.67 -9.95 10.82
N ASP A 22 3.41 -10.08 10.44
CA ASP A 22 2.78 -9.22 9.45
C ASP A 22 2.49 -7.84 10.07
N LEU A 23 2.03 -7.83 11.33
CA LEU A 23 1.84 -6.61 12.12
C LEU A 23 3.14 -5.83 12.26
N ASP A 24 4.27 -6.47 12.61
CA ASP A 24 5.57 -5.80 12.73
C ASP A 24 5.94 -5.02 11.45
N HIS A 25 5.65 -5.58 10.28
CA HIS A 25 5.93 -4.96 8.98
C HIS A 25 4.95 -3.84 8.63
N ILE A 26 3.66 -4.02 8.98
CA ILE A 26 2.62 -3.01 8.76
C ILE A 26 2.84 -1.82 9.70
N ASP A 27 3.06 -2.06 11.00
CA ASP A 27 3.36 -1.07 12.02
C ASP A 27 4.63 -0.30 11.68
N ALA A 28 5.68 -0.97 11.18
CA ALA A 28 6.89 -0.27 10.73
C ALA A 28 6.62 0.74 9.60
N PHE A 29 5.72 0.41 8.67
CA PHE A 29 5.31 1.34 7.62
C PHE A 29 4.40 2.45 8.14
N TRP A 30 3.47 2.11 9.05
CA TRP A 30 2.61 3.07 9.75
C TRP A 30 3.46 4.13 10.46
N ASP A 31 4.34 3.69 11.35
CA ASP A 31 5.26 4.53 12.12
C ASP A 31 6.09 5.45 11.22
N HIS A 32 6.58 4.89 10.10
CA HIS A 32 7.36 5.65 9.13
C HIS A 32 6.52 6.77 8.51
N CYS A 33 5.27 6.47 8.12
CA CYS A 33 4.38 7.46 7.54
C CYS A 33 4.03 8.58 8.52
N GLU A 34 3.80 8.27 9.79
CA GLU A 34 3.55 9.27 10.83
C GLU A 34 4.77 10.17 11.10
N LYS A 35 5.99 9.65 10.98
CA LYS A 35 7.21 10.41 11.27
C LYS A 35 7.74 11.17 10.05
N HIS A 36 7.65 10.56 8.87
CA HIS A 36 8.37 11.00 7.66
C HIS A 36 7.46 11.20 6.44
N GLY A 37 6.22 10.71 6.49
CA GLY A 37 5.35 10.55 5.33
C GLY A 37 5.85 9.42 4.42
N LEU A 38 5.51 9.46 3.14
CA LEU A 38 5.92 8.42 2.18
C LEU A 38 7.41 8.47 1.79
N GLY A 39 8.11 9.58 2.09
CA GLY A 39 9.50 9.78 1.70
C GLY A 39 10.46 8.97 2.57
N GLY A 40 11.51 8.41 1.97
CA GLY A 40 12.56 7.69 2.69
C GLY A 40 12.18 6.28 3.16
N TRP A 41 10.98 5.79 2.82
CA TRP A 41 10.63 4.40 3.07
C TRP A 41 11.55 3.47 2.25
N LYS A 42 12.01 2.39 2.87
CA LYS A 42 12.92 1.42 2.25
C LYS A 42 12.28 0.70 1.07
N GLY A 43 11.00 0.35 1.20
CA GLY A 43 10.23 -0.32 0.16
C GLY A 43 9.81 0.64 -0.95
N LYS A 44 9.62 0.10 -2.14
CA LYS A 44 9.02 0.86 -3.23
C LYS A 44 7.60 1.28 -2.86
N VAL A 45 7.33 2.57 -3.00
CA VAL A 45 5.99 3.17 -2.87
C VAL A 45 5.58 3.70 -4.23
N LYS A 46 4.39 3.33 -4.72
CA LYS A 46 3.97 3.71 -6.08
C LYS A 46 2.45 3.88 -6.18
N PRO A 47 1.98 4.79 -7.05
CA PRO A 47 0.58 4.81 -7.42
C PRO A 47 0.14 3.51 -8.08
N SER A 48 -1.00 2.99 -7.66
CA SER A 48 -1.55 1.72 -8.14
C SER A 48 -2.14 1.82 -9.55
N TRP A 49 -2.32 3.03 -10.09
CA TRP A 49 -2.73 3.23 -11.49
C TRP A 49 -1.59 3.06 -12.50
N ILE A 50 -0.37 2.73 -12.06
CA ILE A 50 0.73 2.40 -12.97
C ILE A 50 0.75 0.89 -13.19
N VAL A 51 -0.24 0.41 -13.95
CA VAL A 51 -0.51 -1.00 -14.23
C VAL A 51 0.26 -1.45 -15.50
N PRO A 52 0.98 -2.58 -15.47
CA PRO A 52 1.66 -3.14 -16.65
C PRO A 52 0.71 -3.42 -17.82
N SER A 53 1.19 -3.28 -19.06
CA SER A 53 0.40 -3.44 -20.29
C SER A 53 -0.13 -4.86 -20.54
N HIS A 54 0.42 -5.87 -19.86
CA HIS A 54 0.02 -7.28 -20.05
C HIS A 54 -1.26 -7.66 -19.29
N TYR A 55 -1.75 -6.83 -18.36
CA TYR A 55 -3.02 -7.08 -17.66
C TYR A 55 -4.19 -6.87 -18.62
N PRO A 56 -5.04 -7.89 -18.88
CA PRO A 56 -6.17 -7.76 -19.82
C PRO A 56 -7.21 -6.71 -19.41
N ASP A 57 -7.37 -6.51 -18.11
CA ASP A 57 -8.30 -5.57 -17.47
C ASP A 57 -7.64 -4.24 -17.05
N ARG A 58 -6.49 -3.92 -17.67
CA ARG A 58 -5.67 -2.76 -17.31
C ARG A 58 -6.45 -1.45 -17.21
N GLU A 59 -7.32 -1.14 -18.17
CA GLU A 59 -8.08 0.11 -18.18
C GLU A 59 -8.99 0.23 -16.96
N ALA A 60 -9.67 -0.86 -16.59
CA ALA A 60 -10.52 -0.90 -15.41
C ALA A 60 -9.70 -0.71 -14.13
N ARG A 61 -8.55 -1.40 -14.00
CA ARG A 61 -7.64 -1.24 -12.85
C ARG A 61 -7.12 0.20 -12.73
N VAL A 62 -6.73 0.80 -13.86
CA VAL A 62 -6.25 2.19 -13.90
C VAL A 62 -7.35 3.16 -13.48
N ALA A 63 -8.57 2.99 -14.00
CA ALA A 63 -9.71 3.84 -13.67
C ALA A 63 -10.03 3.76 -12.17
N HIS A 64 -10.16 2.53 -11.63
CA HIS A 64 -10.43 2.27 -10.23
C HIS A 64 -9.35 2.84 -9.30
N ALA A 65 -8.08 2.64 -9.62
CA ALA A 65 -6.97 3.16 -8.82
C ALA A 65 -6.90 4.68 -8.83
N LYS A 66 -7.21 5.34 -9.96
CA LYS A 66 -7.23 6.81 -10.04
C LYS A 66 -8.40 7.41 -9.29
N SER A 67 -9.63 6.87 -9.46
CA SER A 67 -10.82 7.40 -8.80
C SER A 67 -10.71 7.34 -7.28
N ASN A 68 -10.01 6.32 -6.77
CA ASN A 68 -9.84 6.09 -5.35
C ASN A 68 -8.48 6.56 -4.80
N ASN A 69 -7.64 7.21 -5.62
CA ASN A 69 -6.26 7.58 -5.30
C ASN A 69 -5.48 6.47 -4.57
N LEU A 70 -5.52 5.27 -5.14
CA LEU A 70 -4.88 4.08 -4.58
C LEU A 70 -3.38 4.05 -4.86
N TRP A 71 -2.64 3.70 -3.83
CA TRP A 71 -1.20 3.49 -3.81
C TRP A 71 -0.89 2.15 -3.17
N HIS A 72 0.34 1.71 -3.30
CA HIS A 72 0.84 0.55 -2.59
C HIS A 72 2.29 0.74 -2.16
N ALA A 73 2.65 0.08 -1.06
CA ALA A 73 4.01 0.04 -0.55
C ALA A 73 4.44 -1.42 -0.33
N HIS A 74 5.63 -1.78 -0.79
CA HIS A 74 6.26 -3.04 -0.38
C HIS A 74 6.68 -2.92 1.09
N ILE A 75 6.38 -3.93 1.89
CA ILE A 75 6.55 -3.90 3.36
C ILE A 75 7.61 -4.86 3.91
N GLY A 76 8.20 -5.71 3.07
CA GLY A 76 9.34 -6.57 3.43
C GLY A 76 9.02 -8.04 3.62
N ILE A 77 7.79 -8.48 3.32
CA ILE A 77 7.37 -9.88 3.45
C ILE A 77 7.45 -10.60 2.08
N PRO A 78 7.95 -11.85 2.02
CA PRO A 78 8.61 -12.58 3.12
C PRO A 78 10.03 -12.08 3.39
N THR A 79 10.64 -11.38 2.43
CA THR A 79 11.94 -10.74 2.60
C THR A 79 12.12 -9.62 1.60
N TRP A 80 13.01 -8.69 1.91
CA TRP A 80 13.41 -7.65 0.97
C TRP A 80 14.29 -8.20 -0.14
N LYS A 81 14.04 -7.72 -1.36
CA LYS A 81 14.81 -8.01 -2.56
C LYS A 81 15.26 -6.70 -3.20
N PRO A 82 16.46 -6.63 -3.79
CA PRO A 82 16.87 -5.45 -4.54
C PRO A 82 15.92 -5.21 -5.72
N SER A 83 15.73 -3.94 -6.07
CA SER A 83 15.01 -3.57 -7.28
C SER A 83 15.68 -4.19 -8.52
N LYS A 84 14.86 -4.63 -9.49
CA LYS A 84 15.35 -5.04 -10.82
C LYS A 84 15.95 -3.88 -11.61
N ASN A 85 15.58 -2.64 -11.28
CA ASN A 85 16.26 -1.44 -11.75
C ASN A 85 17.46 -1.17 -10.84
N THR A 86 18.68 -1.31 -11.36
CA THR A 86 19.95 -1.18 -10.63
C THR A 86 20.22 0.24 -10.12
N ASP A 87 19.59 1.24 -10.72
CA ASP A 87 19.75 2.65 -10.31
C ASP A 87 18.75 3.06 -9.21
N ALA A 88 17.82 2.16 -8.86
CA ALA A 88 16.85 2.42 -7.81
C ALA A 88 17.44 2.15 -6.42
N SER A 89 17.27 3.10 -5.50
CA SER A 89 17.66 2.95 -4.09
C SER A 89 16.63 2.19 -3.24
N TYR A 90 15.44 1.91 -3.77
CA TYR A 90 14.38 1.19 -3.08
C TYR A 90 14.54 -0.34 -3.20
N GLN A 91 13.95 -1.05 -2.24
CA GLN A 91 13.78 -2.50 -2.28
C GLN A 91 12.34 -2.89 -2.57
N VAL A 92 12.12 -4.14 -2.97
CA VAL A 92 10.81 -4.73 -3.18
C VAL A 92 10.64 -5.96 -2.29
N SER A 93 9.42 -6.42 -2.12
CA SER A 93 9.05 -7.66 -1.43
C SER A 93 7.82 -8.25 -2.10
N ASP A 94 7.47 -9.49 -1.84
CA ASP A 94 6.33 -10.10 -2.55
C ASP A 94 4.99 -9.54 -2.04
N TRP A 95 4.94 -9.10 -0.77
CA TRP A 95 3.72 -8.51 -0.21
C TRP A 95 3.76 -7.00 -0.22
N VAL A 96 2.58 -6.42 -0.41
CA VAL A 96 2.33 -4.98 -0.40
C VAL A 96 1.16 -4.62 0.50
N LEU A 97 1.22 -3.40 1.03
CA LEU A 97 0.13 -2.73 1.71
C LEU A 97 -0.56 -1.79 0.71
N HIS A 98 -1.86 -1.95 0.52
CA HIS A 98 -2.68 -1.05 -0.30
C HIS A 98 -3.26 0.06 0.57
N PHE A 99 -3.20 1.29 0.07
CA PHE A 99 -3.72 2.45 0.81
C PHE A 99 -4.26 3.53 -0.12
N GLN A 100 -5.19 4.32 0.39
CA GLN A 100 -5.56 5.61 -0.20
C GLN A 100 -4.65 6.70 0.33
N TYR A 101 -4.24 7.62 -0.54
CA TYR A 101 -3.42 8.77 -0.17
C TYR A 101 -4.19 10.07 -0.34
N ASN A 102 -4.18 10.96 0.65
CA ASN A 102 -4.72 12.32 0.50
C ASN A 102 -3.65 13.33 0.96
N PRO A 103 -2.79 13.80 0.04
CA PRO A 103 -1.73 14.75 0.37
C PRO A 103 -2.25 16.13 0.79
N SER A 104 -3.43 16.56 0.31
CA SER A 104 -4.01 17.85 0.68
C SER A 104 -4.47 17.90 2.14
N GLU A 105 -4.85 16.75 2.70
CA GLU A 105 -5.29 16.61 4.08
C GLU A 105 -4.27 15.87 4.97
N ASN A 106 -3.07 15.59 4.43
CA ASN A 106 -1.97 14.92 5.12
C ASN A 106 -2.35 13.59 5.78
N TRP A 107 -3.05 12.71 5.06
CA TRP A 107 -3.34 11.37 5.57
C TRP A 107 -3.15 10.26 4.52
N ILE A 108 -2.92 9.05 5.03
CA ILE A 108 -3.13 7.81 4.31
C ILE A 108 -4.15 6.95 5.05
N LYS A 109 -4.89 6.12 4.30
CA LYS A 109 -5.79 5.13 4.87
C LYS A 109 -5.40 3.77 4.33
N LEU A 110 -4.94 2.89 5.22
CA LEU A 110 -4.59 1.53 4.89
C LEU A 110 -5.87 0.72 4.63
N CYS A 111 -5.94 0.08 3.46
CA CYS A 111 -7.17 -0.54 2.96
C CYS A 111 -7.14 -2.06 3.02
N ASP A 112 -5.98 -2.64 2.74
CA ASP A 112 -5.73 -4.09 2.77
C ASP A 112 -4.24 -4.37 2.58
N TYR A 113 -3.82 -5.63 2.71
CA TYR A 113 -2.49 -6.08 2.33
C TYR A 113 -2.53 -7.49 1.73
N GLY A 114 -1.56 -7.82 0.87
CA GLY A 114 -1.53 -9.11 0.20
C GLY A 114 -0.33 -9.28 -0.72
N ASP A 115 -0.30 -10.41 -1.43
CA ASP A 115 0.69 -10.68 -2.47
C ASP A 115 0.56 -9.65 -3.62
N HIS A 116 1.68 -9.20 -4.15
CA HIS A 116 1.77 -8.24 -5.23
C HIS A 116 1.51 -8.88 -6.61
N ASP A 117 1.60 -10.20 -6.75
CA ASP A 117 1.40 -10.90 -8.03
C ASP A 117 0.50 -12.16 -7.86
N PRO A 118 -0.77 -12.14 -8.31
CA PRO A 118 -1.41 -11.09 -9.13
C PRO A 118 -1.65 -9.78 -8.37
N PHE A 119 -1.52 -8.65 -9.08
CA PHE A 119 -1.69 -7.31 -8.48
C PHE A 119 -3.17 -6.93 -8.33
N ASP A 120 -3.85 -7.53 -7.36
CA ASP A 120 -5.27 -7.28 -7.10
C ASP A 120 -5.51 -6.05 -6.24
N LEU A 121 -6.35 -5.15 -6.76
CA LEU A 121 -6.69 -3.92 -6.06
C LEU A 121 -7.82 -4.18 -5.05
N PRO A 122 -7.81 -3.49 -3.90
CA PRO A 122 -8.96 -3.49 -3.01
C PRO A 122 -10.20 -2.95 -3.75
N ASP A 123 -11.29 -3.70 -3.72
CA ASP A 123 -12.60 -3.24 -4.20
C ASP A 123 -13.23 -2.23 -3.21
N ASP A 124 -14.35 -1.62 -3.60
CA ASP A 124 -15.01 -0.57 -2.82
C ASP A 124 -15.39 -1.01 -1.38
N THR A 125 -15.65 -2.30 -1.16
CA THR A 125 -15.98 -2.82 0.19
C THR A 125 -14.79 -2.78 1.14
N ARG A 126 -13.57 -2.73 0.60
CA ARG A 126 -12.32 -2.61 1.38
C ARG A 126 -11.89 -1.16 1.59
N LEU A 127 -12.55 -0.20 0.94
CA LEU A 127 -12.21 1.23 1.00
C LEU A 127 -13.07 2.04 1.99
N THR A 128 -14.14 1.45 2.54
CA THR A 128 -15.11 2.16 3.37
C THR A 128 -14.50 2.75 4.65
N GLU A 129 -14.95 3.93 5.04
CA GLU A 129 -14.64 4.59 6.32
C GLU A 129 -15.82 4.43 7.30
N GLU A 130 -15.54 4.54 8.60
CA GLU A 130 -16.60 4.75 9.60
C GLU A 130 -17.29 6.10 9.30
N LEU A 131 -18.63 6.09 9.36
CA LEU A 131 -19.48 7.26 9.13
C LEU A 131 -19.45 8.23 10.31
#